data_AF-A0A251Z9R6-F1
#
_entry.id   AF-A0A251Z9R6-F1
#
_cell.length_a   1.000
_cell.length_b   1.000
_cell.length_c   1.000
_cell.angle_alpha   90.00
_cell.angle_beta   90.00
_cell.angle_gamma   90.00
#
_symmetry.space_group_name_H-M   'P 1'
#
loop_
_entity.id
_entity.type
_entity.pdbx_description
1 polymer ?
#
loop_
_entity_poly.entity_id
_entity_poly.type
_entity_poly.pdbx_seq_one_letter_code
_entity_poly.pdbx_strand_id
1 'polypeptide(L)' 'MINFNKDDVERLSRGKSSRSKIGSRSTPHRLRQKERILFEAAQRQGFLKVPASGIRPNVLNIYRLWCEAEGREFIVKNSN' A
#
# COMPACT_ATOMS: atom_id res chain seq x y z
N MET A 1 -10.23 -11.64 -12.76
CA MET A 1 -9.78 -11.70 -11.36
C MET A 1 -8.26 -11.72 -11.37
N ILE A 2 -7.61 -10.61 -11.01
CA ILE A 2 -6.14 -10.58 -10.97
C ILE A 2 -5.71 -11.21 -9.66
N ASN A 3 -5.08 -12.37 -9.73
CA ASN A 3 -4.68 -13.19 -8.59
C ASN A 3 -3.29 -12.74 -8.09
N PHE A 4 -3.18 -11.54 -7.52
CA PHE A 4 -1.93 -11.06 -6.92
C PHE A 4 -1.98 -11.23 -5.40
N ASN A 5 -0.87 -11.69 -4.83
CA ASN A 5 -0.82 -12.04 -3.41
C ASN A 5 -0.26 -10.87 -2.58
N LYS A 6 -0.51 -10.85 -1.27
CA LYS A 6 0.01 -9.81 -0.36
C LYS A 6 1.54 -9.66 -0.43
N ASP A 7 2.24 -10.76 -0.73
CA ASP A 7 3.70 -10.80 -0.91
C ASP A 7 4.13 -9.98 -2.15
N ASP A 8 3.36 -10.02 -3.24
CA ASP A 8 3.63 -9.20 -4.42
C ASP A 8 3.53 -7.71 -4.08
N VAL A 9 2.56 -7.32 -3.26
CA VAL A 9 2.38 -5.93 -2.82
C VAL A 9 3.50 -5.49 -1.88
N GLU A 10 3.97 -6.37 -0.99
CA GLU A 10 5.15 -6.12 -0.16
C GLU A 10 6.43 -5.96 -0.99
N ARG A 11 6.60 -6.78 -2.04
CA ARG A 11 7.74 -6.64 -2.97
C ARG A 11 7.66 -5.32 -3.72
N LEU A 12 6.48 -4.96 -4.22
CA LEU A 12 6.22 -3.71 -4.91
C LEU A 12 6.52 -2.49 -4.03
N SER A 13 6.07 -2.50 -2.77
CA SER A 13 6.30 -1.41 -1.82
C SER A 13 7.78 -1.21 -1.47
N ARG A 14 8.56 -2.30 -1.50
CA ARG A 14 10.02 -2.32 -1.34
C ARG A 14 10.78 -1.95 -2.63
N GLY A 15 10.08 -1.69 -3.74
CA GLY A 15 10.70 -1.42 -5.05
C GLY A 15 11.33 -2.65 -5.70
N LYS A 16 10.94 -3.85 -5.26
CA LYS A 16 11.34 -5.12 -5.90
C LYS A 16 10.33 -5.49 -6.98
N SER A 17 10.80 -6.22 -8.00
CA SER A 17 9.91 -6.80 -9.00
C SER A 17 8.88 -7.70 -8.32
N SER A 18 7.60 -7.30 -8.41
CA SER A 18 6.47 -8.18 -8.12
C SER A 18 6.40 -9.24 -9.22
N ARG A 19 6.01 -10.48 -8.87
CA ARG A 19 5.82 -11.55 -9.88
C ARG A 19 4.58 -11.25 -10.73
N SER A 20 3.64 -10.50 -10.17
CA SER A 20 2.42 -10.03 -10.82
C SER A 20 2.59 -8.62 -11.42
N LYS A 21 1.92 -8.32 -12.55
CA LYS A 21 1.86 -6.98 -13.19
C LYS A 21 0.95 -6.01 -12.40
N ILE A 22 1.27 -5.78 -11.13
CA ILE A 22 0.51 -4.89 -10.23
C ILE A 22 1.07 -3.46 -10.15
N GLY A 23 2.27 -3.23 -10.67
CA GLY A 23 2.92 -1.91 -10.68
C GLY A 23 2.81 -1.20 -12.02
N SER A 24 2.48 0.09 -12.00
CA SER A 24 2.66 0.98 -13.16
C SER A 24 4.13 1.37 -13.30
N ARG A 25 4.76 1.11 -14.45
CA ARG A 25 6.17 1.47 -14.72
C ARG A 25 6.44 2.98 -14.62
N SER A 26 5.40 3.80 -14.73
CA SER A 26 5.47 5.27 -14.67
C SER A 26 5.45 5.84 -13.24
N THR A 27 5.23 5.01 -12.22
CA THR A 27 5.11 5.49 -10.83
C THR A 27 6.21 4.89 -9.96
N PRO A 28 7.02 5.71 -9.27
CA PRO A 28 8.01 5.20 -8.32
C PRO A 28 7.28 4.61 -7.09
N HIS A 29 7.19 3.28 -7.05
CA HIS A 29 6.48 2.53 -6.00
C HIS A 29 7.20 2.48 -4.66
N ARG A 30 8.48 2.87 -4.60
CA ARG A 30 9.29 2.79 -3.39
C ARG A 30 8.72 3.70 -2.29
N LEU A 31 8.25 3.09 -1.22
CA LEU A 31 7.85 3.80 -0.01
C LEU A 31 9.09 4.32 0.75
N ARG A 32 9.02 5.57 1.22
CA ARG A 32 9.98 6.13 2.20
C ARG A 32 9.75 5.47 3.56
N GLN A 33 10.72 5.62 4.47
CA GLN A 33 10.65 5.01 5.79
C GLN A 33 9.38 5.38 6.58
N LYS A 34 9.00 6.66 6.60
CA LYS A 34 7.75 7.12 7.25
C LYS A 34 6.50 6.47 6.65
N GLU A 35 6.45 6.33 5.32
CA GLU A 35 5.32 5.71 4.62
C GLU A 35 5.24 4.21 4.89
N ARG A 36 6.39 3.53 5.00
CA ARG A 36 6.44 2.12 5.43
C ARG A 36 5.88 1.95 6.83
N ILE A 37 6.26 2.80 7.77
CA ILE A 37 5.74 2.74 9.15
C ILE A 37 4.20 2.88 9.14
N LEU A 38 3.67 3.83 8.36
CA LEU A 38 2.22 3.99 8.20
C LEU A 38 1.56 2.77 7.56
N PHE A 39 2.18 2.21 6.53
CA PHE A 39 1.68 1.02 5.84
C PHE A 39 1.70 -0.22 6.74
N GLU A 40 2.79 -0.48 7.45
CA GLU A 40 2.91 -1.58 8.42
C GLU A 40 1.92 -1.42 9.58
N ALA A 41 1.76 -0.19 10.09
CA ALA A 41 0.72 0.11 11.08
C ALA A 41 -0.68 -0.17 10.50
N ALA A 42 -0.94 0.21 9.24
CA ALA A 42 -2.22 -0.02 8.59
C ALA A 42 -2.54 -1.50 8.37
N GLN A 43 -1.53 -2.31 8.03
CA GLN A 43 -1.67 -3.77 7.94
C GLN A 43 -2.05 -4.38 9.29
N ARG A 44 -1.42 -3.91 10.39
CA ARG A 44 -1.71 -4.38 11.75
C ARG A 44 -3.07 -3.91 12.26
N GLN A 45 -3.45 -2.67 11.97
CA GLN A 45 -4.69 -2.06 12.46
C GLN A 45 -5.90 -2.36 11.58
N GLY A 46 -5.68 -2.72 10.31
CA GLY A 46 -6.75 -2.89 9.32
C GLY A 46 -7.27 -1.60 8.70
N PHE A 47 -6.64 -0.45 8.95
CA PHE A 47 -6.98 0.84 8.32
C PHE A 47 -5.74 1.72 8.15
N LEU A 48 -5.68 2.52 7.09
CA LEU A 48 -4.60 3.47 6.87
C LEU A 48 -4.87 4.78 7.58
N LYS A 49 -4.00 5.14 8.53
CA LYS A 49 -4.06 6.45 9.20
C LYS A 49 -3.34 7.50 8.36
N VAL A 50 -4.10 8.45 7.82
CA VAL A 50 -3.57 9.58 7.05
C VAL A 50 -3.24 10.71 8.00
N PRO A 51 -1.96 11.15 8.07
CA PRO A 51 -1.58 12.29 8.87
C PRO A 51 -2.16 13.59 8.27
N ALA A 52 -2.43 14.59 9.12
CA ALA A 52 -2.89 15.91 8.69
C ALA A 52 -1.94 16.58 7.67
N SER A 53 -0.64 16.24 7.72
CA SER A 53 0.37 16.68 6.74
C SER A 53 0.15 16.16 5.32
N GLY A 54 -0.83 15.28 5.10
CA GLY A 54 -1.10 14.62 3.83
C GLY A 54 -0.25 13.37 3.61
N ILE A 55 -0.72 12.51 2.71
CA ILE A 55 -0.03 11.27 2.32
C ILE A 55 0.14 11.21 0.81
N ARG A 56 1.24 10.61 0.34
CA ARG A 56 1.45 10.46 -1.10
C ARG A 56 0.42 9.46 -1.67
N PRO A 57 -0.12 9.73 -2.87
CA PRO A 57 -1.08 8.83 -3.52
C PRO A 57 -0.52 7.43 -3.76
N ASN A 58 0.81 7.28 -3.83
CA ASN A 58 1.45 5.97 -3.93
C ASN A 58 1.18 5.07 -2.71
N VAL A 59 1.16 5.61 -1.49
CA VAL A 59 0.87 4.82 -0.28
C VAL A 59 -0.58 4.34 -0.28
N LEU A 60 -1.50 5.22 -0.66
CA LEU A 60 -2.91 4.89 -0.82
C LEU A 60 -3.11 3.78 -1.85
N ASN A 61 -2.40 3.87 -2.98
CA ASN A 61 -2.50 2.87 -4.03
C ASN A 61 -1.95 1.51 -3.59
N ILE A 62 -0.80 1.49 -2.90
CA ILE A 62 -0.22 0.26 -2.34
C ILE A 62 -1.15 -0.34 -1.29
N TYR A 63 -1.74 0.47 -0.42
CA TYR A 63 -2.69 0.01 0.59
C TYR A 63 -3.97 -0.54 -0.03
N ARG A 64 -4.50 0.12 -1.08
CA ARG A 64 -5.63 -0.38 -1.86
C ARG A 64 -5.33 -1.74 -2.49
N LEU A 65 -4.17 -1.89 -3.12
CA LEU A 65 -3.74 -3.18 -3.67
C LEU A 65 -3.61 -4.23 -2.57
N TRP A 66 -3.06 -3.88 -1.42
CA TRP A 66 -2.95 -4.81 -0.29
C TRP A 66 -4.33 -5.27 0.20
N CYS A 67 -5.30 -4.36 0.35
CA CYS A 67 -6.68 -4.68 0.69
C CYS A 67 -7.34 -5.59 -0.36
N GLU A 68 -7.17 -5.29 -1.65
CA GLU A 68 -7.72 -6.12 -2.74
C GLU A 68 -7.10 -7.52 -2.75
N ALA A 69 -5.80 -7.64 -2.49
CA ALA A 69 -5.09 -8.92 -2.38
C ALA A 69 -5.51 -9.74 -1.15
N GLU A 70 -5.83 -9.09 -0.03
CA GLU A 70 -6.36 -9.75 1.17
C GLU A 70 -7.89 -9.97 1.12
N GLY A 71 -8.58 -9.42 0.13
CA GLY A 71 -10.05 -9.39 0.12
C GLY A 71 -10.64 -8.56 1.27
N ARG A 72 -9.88 -7.58 1.78
CA ARG A 72 -10.29 -6.68 2.86
C ARG A 72 -10.84 -5.37 2.30
N GLU A 73 -11.67 -4.72 3.11
CA GLU A 73 -12.18 -3.39 2.80
C GLU A 73 -11.05 -2.35 2.89
N PHE A 74 -11.05 -1.39 1.96
CA PHE A 74 -10.08 -0.30 1.95
C PHE A 74 -10.54 0.82 2.89
N ILE A 75 -10.00 0.83 4.12
CA ILE A 75 -10.39 1.80 5.16
C ILE A 75 -9.28 2.84 5.34
N VAL A 76 -9.61 4.11 5.18
CA VAL A 76 -8.69 5.23 5.38
C VAL A 76 -9.26 6.16 6.44
N LYS A 77 -8.50 6.44 7.49
CA LYS A 77 -8.87 7.36 8.57
C LYS A 77 -7.99 8.59 8.53
N ASN A 78 -8.59 9.76 8.34
CA ASN A 78 -7.90 11.03 8.51
C ASN A 78 -7.76 11.32 10.01
N SER A 79 -6.54 11.61 10.46
CA SER A 79 -6.31 12.12 11.81
C SER A 79 -6.57 13.63 11.76
N ASN A 80 -7.80 14.02 12.11
CA ASN A 80 -8.19 15.42 12.33
C ASN A 80 -7.73 15.86 13.73
#